data_AF-A0AA36GH16-F1
#
_entry.id   AF-A0AA36GH16-F1
#
_cell.length_a   1.000
_cell.length_b   1.000
_cell.length_c   1.000
_cell.angle_alpha   90.00
_cell.angle_beta   90.00
_cell.angle_gamma   90.00
#
_symmetry.space_group_name_H-M   'P 1'
#
loop_
_entity.id
_entity.type
_entity.pdbx_description
1 polymer ?
#
loop_
_entity_poly.entity_id
_entity_poly.type
_entity_poly.pdbx_seq_one_letter_code
_entity_poly.pdbx_strand_id
1 'polypeptide(L)'
;MAIEVPEAELVNEFEYQYYGFSPAGFTDSIYNSALASWEGAVGEWVKSESSLASIANNKKFREYVIGMIFHRREVKDAFRVFTDRVLKYILRIPRYVTLPEHEPNFELSLSNEVTVTEMERNCEVLAKMIVENRFVLNDLTNNLQEANDVNEVLSSLIKKLEVTNDNMMTD
;
A
#
# COMPACT_ATOMS: atom_id res chain seq x y z
N MET A 1 3.38 15.35 23.74
CA MET A 1 2.71 16.55 23.23
C MET A 1 2.04 16.12 21.93
N ALA A 2 0.74 15.82 21.97
CA ALA A 2 0.04 15.31 20.80
C ALA A 2 -0.07 16.45 19.78
N ILE A 3 0.39 16.19 18.57
CA ILE A 3 0.21 17.11 17.45
C ILE A 3 -1.29 17.02 17.12
N GLU A 4 -2.05 18.05 17.51
CA GLU A 4 -3.42 18.22 17.06
C GLU A 4 -3.38 18.56 15.56
N VAL A 5 -3.41 17.51 14.73
CA VAL A 5 -3.66 17.65 13.30
C VAL A 5 -5.14 18.07 13.15
N PRO A 6 -5.45 19.18 12.47
CA PRO A 6 -6.83 19.64 12.30
C PRO A 6 -7.69 18.51 11.73
N GLU A 7 -8.80 18.17 12.39
CA GLU A 7 -9.70 17.07 11.99
C GLU A 7 -10.04 17.09 10.50
N ALA A 8 -10.10 18.26 9.87
CA ALA A 8 -10.41 18.43 8.45
C ALA A 8 -9.36 17.88 7.48
N GLU A 9 -8.08 17.79 7.87
CA GLU A 9 -7.00 17.25 7.01
C GLU A 9 -6.98 15.72 7.01
N LEU A 10 -7.21 15.09 8.17
CA LEU A 10 -7.37 13.63 8.29
C LEU A 10 -8.69 13.12 7.67
N VAL A 11 -9.67 14.01 7.47
CA VAL A 11 -11.01 13.67 6.95
C VAL A 11 -11.01 13.29 5.46
N ASN A 12 -9.91 13.40 4.72
CA ASN A 12 -9.88 13.02 3.30
C ASN A 12 -8.82 11.98 2.92
N GLU A 13 -7.89 11.60 3.79
CA GLU A 13 -6.84 10.63 3.43
C GLU A 13 -7.42 9.23 3.18
N PHE A 14 -8.39 8.82 3.99
CA PHE A 14 -9.04 7.52 3.86
C PHE A 14 -9.86 7.42 2.56
N GLU A 15 -10.63 8.47 2.27
CA GLU A 15 -11.35 8.62 1.02
C GLU A 15 -10.40 8.68 -0.18
N TYR A 16 -9.28 9.40 -0.06
CA TYR A 16 -8.29 9.49 -1.12
C TYR A 16 -7.67 8.13 -1.43
N GLN A 17 -7.31 7.36 -0.39
CA GLN A 17 -6.77 6.02 -0.54
C GLN A 17 -7.78 5.08 -1.22
N TYR A 18 -9.06 5.14 -0.82
CA TYR A 18 -10.10 4.29 -1.37
C TYR A 18 -10.47 4.64 -2.82
N TYR A 19 -10.72 5.93 -3.10
CA TYR A 19 -11.17 6.38 -4.42
C TYR A 19 -10.04 6.61 -5.42
N GLY A 20 -8.80 6.77 -4.94
CA GLY A 20 -7.64 7.14 -5.76
C GLY A 20 -7.63 8.61 -6.21
N PHE A 21 -8.54 9.44 -5.68
CA PHE A 21 -8.60 10.87 -5.96
C PHE A 21 -9.13 11.64 -4.74
N SER A 22 -8.86 12.95 -4.69
CA SER A 22 -9.36 13.81 -3.62
C SER A 22 -10.84 14.18 -3.87
N PRO A 23 -11.76 13.87 -2.93
CA PRO A 23 -13.16 14.28 -3.05
C PRO A 23 -13.33 15.79 -3.23
N ALA A 24 -12.53 16.61 -2.54
CA ALA A 24 -12.52 18.06 -2.72
C ALA A 24 -12.07 18.44 -4.13
N GLY A 25 -10.96 17.85 -4.60
CA GLY A 25 -10.45 18.06 -5.95
C GLY A 25 -11.43 17.63 -7.05
N PHE A 26 -12.23 16.60 -6.81
CA PHE A 26 -13.33 16.20 -7.69
C PHE A 26 -14.41 17.29 -7.77
N THR A 27 -14.88 17.82 -6.63
CA THR A 27 -15.89 18.89 -6.64
C THR A 27 -15.38 20.18 -7.30
N ASP A 28 -14.11 20.52 -7.11
CA ASP A 28 -13.47 21.66 -7.78
C ASP A 28 -13.40 21.44 -9.30
N SER A 29 -13.07 20.21 -9.73
CA SER A 29 -13.03 19.84 -11.14
C SER A 29 -14.41 19.97 -11.80
N ILE A 30 -15.50 19.65 -11.10
CA ILE A 30 -16.86 19.87 -11.59
C ILE A 30 -17.15 21.36 -11.76
N TYR A 31 -16.82 22.19 -10.77
CA TYR A 31 -16.99 23.63 -10.86
C TYR A 31 -16.23 24.20 -12.07
N ASN A 32 -14.96 23.81 -12.22
CA ASN A 32 -14.12 24.26 -13.34
C ASN A 32 -14.65 23.78 -14.69
N SER A 33 -15.19 22.56 -14.77
CA SER A 33 -15.80 22.03 -15.99
C SER A 33 -17.07 22.80 -16.36
N ALA A 34 -17.89 23.15 -15.38
CA ALA A 34 -19.08 23.97 -15.60
C ALA A 34 -18.71 25.38 -16.08
N LEU A 35 -17.66 25.98 -15.50
CA LEU A 35 -17.12 27.26 -15.94
C LEU A 35 -16.64 27.17 -17.39
N ALA A 36 -15.79 26.20 -17.73
CA ALA A 36 -15.27 26.02 -19.08
C ALA A 36 -16.38 25.76 -20.11
N SER A 37 -17.41 24.99 -19.74
CA SER A 37 -18.58 24.76 -20.59
C SER A 37 -19.35 26.06 -20.86
N TRP A 38 -19.55 26.89 -19.83
CA TRP A 38 -20.18 28.20 -19.99
C TRP A 38 -19.34 29.16 -20.84
N GLU A 39 -18.02 29.19 -20.63
CA GLU A 39 -17.10 29.96 -21.46
C GLU A 39 -17.18 29.56 -22.93
N GLY A 40 -17.26 28.26 -23.21
CA GLY A 40 -17.46 27.72 -24.55
C GLY A 40 -18.78 28.21 -25.16
N ALA A 41 -19.90 28.05 -24.43
CA ALA A 41 -21.23 28.46 -24.88
C ALA A 41 -21.33 29.98 -25.16
N VAL A 42 -20.79 30.80 -24.27
CA VAL A 42 -20.70 32.26 -24.47
C VAL A 42 -19.82 32.57 -25.69
N GLY A 43 -18.70 31.88 -25.85
CA GLY A 43 -17.80 32.04 -26.98
C GLY A 43 -18.45 31.73 -28.33
N GLU A 44 -19.27 30.68 -28.40
CA GLU A 44 -20.05 30.34 -29.59
C GLU A 44 -21.15 31.37 -29.87
N TRP A 45 -21.92 31.75 -28.85
CA TRP A 45 -22.99 32.72 -28.98
C TRP A 45 -22.47 34.08 -29.49
N VAL A 46 -21.39 34.59 -28.88
CA VAL A 46 -20.77 35.87 -29.28
C VAL A 46 -20.26 35.84 -30.73
N LYS A 47 -19.78 34.68 -31.21
CA LYS A 47 -19.36 34.52 -32.62
C LYS A 47 -20.54 34.46 -33.59
N SER A 48 -21.66 33.88 -33.14
CA SER A 48 -22.86 33.71 -33.96
C SER A 48 -23.67 35.00 -34.13
N GLU A 49 -23.54 35.94 -33.19
CA GLU A 49 -24.30 37.18 -33.16
C GLU A 49 -23.56 38.31 -33.90
N SER A 50 -24.03 38.65 -35.10
CA SER A 50 -23.40 39.63 -35.98
C SER A 50 -23.34 41.03 -35.39
N SER A 51 -24.28 41.39 -34.49
CA SER A 51 -24.25 42.66 -33.76
C SER A 51 -23.14 42.75 -32.71
N LEU A 52 -22.59 41.62 -32.25
CA LEU A 52 -21.54 41.54 -31.23
C LEU A 52 -20.16 41.30 -31.83
N ALA A 53 -20.04 41.08 -33.15
CA ALA A 53 -18.79 40.77 -33.83
C ALA A 53 -17.68 41.83 -33.59
N SER A 54 -18.05 43.10 -33.45
CA SER A 54 -17.11 44.22 -33.20
C SER A 54 -16.49 44.21 -31.81
N ILE A 55 -17.20 43.65 -30.81
CA ILE A 55 -16.76 43.57 -29.41
C ILE A 55 -16.40 42.13 -29.00
N ALA A 56 -16.61 41.16 -29.89
CA ALA A 56 -16.35 39.75 -29.67
C ALA A 56 -14.89 39.47 -29.25
N ASN A 57 -13.91 40.23 -29.72
CA ASN A 57 -12.50 40.05 -29.36
C ASN A 57 -12.08 40.84 -28.10
N ASN A 58 -12.99 41.59 -27.48
CA ASN A 58 -12.70 42.32 -26.26
C ASN A 58 -12.67 41.37 -25.04
N LYS A 59 -11.48 41.17 -24.48
CA LYS A 59 -11.25 40.31 -23.32
C LYS A 59 -12.11 40.70 -22.11
N LYS A 60 -12.21 42.00 -21.80
CA LYS A 60 -13.01 42.51 -20.66
C LYS A 60 -14.50 42.23 -20.84
N PHE A 61 -14.99 42.33 -22.08
CA PHE A 61 -16.39 42.01 -22.39
C PHE A 61 -16.68 40.52 -22.18
N ARG A 62 -15.79 39.63 -22.66
CA ARG A 62 -15.94 38.20 -22.44
C ARG A 62 -15.90 37.85 -20.95
N GLU A 63 -14.93 38.35 -20.21
CA GLU A 63 -14.82 38.14 -18.75
C GLU A 63 -16.09 38.60 -18.02
N TYR A 64 -16.67 39.73 -18.42
CA TYR A 64 -17.91 40.24 -17.85
C TYR A 64 -19.12 39.32 -18.12
N VAL A 65 -19.29 38.85 -19.36
CA VAL A 65 -20.41 37.98 -19.76
C VAL A 65 -20.26 36.58 -19.17
N ILE A 66 -19.03 36.03 -19.14
CA ILE A 66 -18.72 34.77 -18.44
C ILE A 66 -19.04 34.93 -16.95
N GLY A 67 -18.60 36.04 -16.36
CA GLY A 67 -18.83 36.37 -14.96
C GLY A 67 -20.31 36.56 -14.59
N MET A 68 -21.17 36.95 -15.53
CA MET A 68 -22.58 37.28 -15.25
C MET A 68 -23.39 36.14 -14.63
N ILE A 69 -23.01 34.89 -14.87
CA ILE A 69 -23.65 33.71 -14.24
C ILE A 69 -22.89 33.31 -12.97
N PHE A 70 -21.57 33.14 -13.03
CA PHE A 70 -20.79 32.60 -11.92
C PHE A 70 -20.56 33.58 -10.76
N HIS A 71 -20.78 34.89 -10.96
CA HIS A 71 -20.78 35.87 -9.87
C HIS A 71 -22.09 35.90 -9.08
N ARG A 72 -23.16 35.31 -9.62
CA ARG A 72 -24.47 35.29 -8.96
C ARG A 72 -24.40 34.50 -7.66
N ARG A 73 -25.00 35.06 -6.62
CA ARG A 73 -25.00 34.45 -5.29
C ARG A 73 -25.68 33.08 -5.32
N GLU A 74 -26.74 32.95 -6.09
CA GLU A 74 -27.53 31.73 -6.26
C GLU A 74 -26.68 30.59 -6.83
N VAL A 75 -25.84 30.89 -7.82
CA VAL A 75 -24.95 29.92 -8.45
C VAL A 75 -23.86 29.50 -7.48
N LYS A 76 -23.25 30.46 -6.77
CA LYS A 76 -22.25 30.18 -5.73
C LYS A 76 -22.82 29.34 -4.60
N ASP A 77 -24.03 29.69 -4.14
CA ASP A 77 -24.74 28.96 -3.08
C ASP A 77 -25.10 27.54 -3.54
N ALA A 78 -25.52 27.37 -4.81
CA ALA A 78 -25.81 26.06 -5.38
C ALA A 78 -24.56 25.18 -5.43
N PHE A 79 -23.42 25.70 -5.91
CA PHE A 79 -22.16 24.94 -5.91
C PHE A 79 -21.67 24.64 -4.49
N ARG A 80 -21.82 25.57 -3.54
CA ARG A 80 -21.50 25.29 -2.13
C ARG A 80 -22.34 24.14 -1.57
N VAL A 81 -23.65 24.15 -1.80
CA VAL A 81 -24.56 23.09 -1.34
C VAL A 81 -24.25 21.77 -2.04
N PHE A 82 -23.91 21.81 -3.33
CA PHE A 82 -23.47 20.64 -4.07
C PHE A 82 -22.21 20.04 -3.45
N THR A 83 -21.15 20.84 -3.26
CA THR A 83 -19.90 20.41 -2.65
C THR A 83 -20.14 19.82 -1.27
N ASP A 84 -20.87 20.50 -0.39
CA ASP A 84 -21.19 20.00 0.95
C ASP A 84 -21.90 18.63 0.91
N ARG A 85 -22.92 18.49 0.05
CA ARG A 85 -23.68 17.23 -0.05
C ARG A 85 -22.85 16.08 -0.61
N VAL A 86 -22.05 16.35 -1.65
CA VAL A 86 -21.18 15.34 -2.27
C VAL A 86 -20.16 14.86 -1.26
N LEU A 87 -19.47 15.78 -0.58
CA LEU A 87 -18.44 15.43 0.39
C LEU A 87 -19.00 14.74 1.63
N LYS A 88 -20.25 15.03 2.03
CA LYS A 88 -20.85 14.48 3.25
C LYS A 88 -21.59 13.17 3.05
N TYR A 89 -22.28 13.00 1.92
CA TYR A 89 -23.22 11.89 1.74
C TYR A 89 -22.88 10.94 0.59
N ILE A 90 -21.99 11.34 -0.33
CA ILE A 90 -21.66 10.52 -1.51
C ILE A 90 -20.24 9.99 -1.40
N LEU A 91 -19.29 10.89 -1.18
CA LEU A 91 -17.86 10.57 -1.16
C LEU A 91 -17.32 10.39 0.27
N ARG A 92 -18.18 10.38 1.29
CA ARG A 92 -17.76 10.12 2.67
C ARG A 92 -17.82 8.63 2.94
N ILE A 93 -16.72 8.07 3.41
CA ILE A 93 -16.73 6.71 3.93
C ILE A 93 -17.18 6.78 5.40
N PRO A 94 -18.26 6.08 5.81
CA PRO A 94 -18.72 6.16 7.19
C PRO A 94 -17.65 5.63 8.17
N ARG A 95 -17.44 6.33 9.28
CA ARG A 95 -16.40 6.00 10.28
C ARG A 95 -16.52 4.60 10.90
N TYR A 96 -17.69 3.98 10.82
CA TYR A 96 -17.96 2.63 11.34
C TYR A 96 -17.79 1.54 10.28
N VAL A 97 -17.38 1.89 9.06
CA VAL A 97 -17.12 0.95 7.98
C VAL A 97 -15.62 0.72 7.90
N THR A 98 -15.21 -0.53 8.09
CA THR A 98 -13.86 -0.99 7.77
C THR A 98 -13.83 -1.32 6.29
N LEU A 99 -12.87 -0.75 5.56
CA LEU A 99 -12.67 -1.10 4.15
C LEU A 99 -12.03 -2.49 4.03
N PRO A 100 -12.30 -3.24 2.94
CA PRO A 100 -11.75 -4.60 2.76
C PRO A 100 -10.22 -4.66 2.86
N GLU A 101 -9.51 -3.65 2.34
CA GLU A 101 -8.04 -3.57 2.43
C GLU A 101 -7.51 -3.43 3.87
N HIS A 102 -8.37 -3.04 4.81
CA HIS A 102 -8.04 -2.87 6.23
C HIS A 102 -8.64 -3.95 7.13
N GLU A 103 -9.43 -4.86 6.57
CA GLU A 103 -10.05 -5.97 7.30
C GLU A 103 -9.00 -6.85 8.01
N PRO A 104 -7.88 -7.26 7.40
CA PRO A 104 -6.87 -8.06 8.08
C PRO A 104 -6.23 -7.32 9.27
N ASN A 105 -5.99 -6.01 9.13
CA ASN A 105 -5.42 -5.20 10.20
C ASN A 105 -6.43 -5.01 11.34
N PHE A 106 -7.71 -4.90 11.01
CA PHE A 106 -8.79 -4.81 12.00
C PHE A 106 -8.92 -6.13 12.77
N GLU A 107 -8.93 -7.27 12.08
CA GLU A 107 -8.94 -8.60 12.70
C GLU A 107 -7.72 -8.82 13.61
N LEU A 108 -6.52 -8.47 13.16
CA LEU A 108 -5.29 -8.52 13.96
C LEU A 108 -5.34 -7.59 15.18
N SER A 109 -5.99 -6.43 15.08
CA SER A 109 -6.16 -5.52 16.22
C SER A 109 -7.12 -6.07 17.29
N LEU A 110 -8.04 -6.96 16.88
CA LEU A 110 -9.01 -7.62 17.75
C LEU A 110 -8.50 -8.95 18.28
N SER A 111 -7.55 -9.59 17.60
CA SER A 111 -6.94 -10.82 18.06
C SER A 111 -6.00 -10.51 19.23
N ASN A 112 -6.14 -11.25 20.33
CA ASN A 112 -5.15 -11.24 21.42
C ASN A 112 -3.88 -12.02 21.02
N GLU A 113 -3.58 -12.07 19.72
CA GLU A 113 -2.43 -12.80 19.21
C GLU A 113 -1.14 -12.10 19.61
N VAL A 114 -0.10 -12.92 19.67
CA VAL A 114 1.27 -12.57 20.04
C VAL A 114 1.67 -11.26 19.36
N THR A 115 2.00 -10.23 20.15
CA THR A 115 2.39 -8.92 19.61
C THR A 115 3.50 -9.05 18.58
N VAL A 116 3.56 -8.16 17.58
CA VAL A 116 4.62 -8.14 16.55
C VAL A 116 6.01 -8.26 17.19
N THR A 117 6.25 -7.58 18.31
CA THR A 117 7.49 -7.65 19.10
C THR A 117 7.82 -9.03 19.65
N GLU A 118 6.81 -9.78 20.08
CA GLU A 118 6.99 -11.13 20.62
C GLU A 118 7.16 -12.15 19.48
N MET A 119 6.52 -11.91 18.32
CA MET A 119 6.77 -12.64 17.07
C MET A 119 8.21 -12.44 16.59
N GLU A 120 8.71 -11.20 16.57
CA GLU A 120 10.10 -10.87 16.21
C GLU A 120 11.10 -11.54 17.15
N ARG A 121 10.85 -11.49 18.46
CA ARG A 121 11.67 -12.18 19.46
C ARG A 121 11.71 -13.69 19.24
N ASN A 122 10.57 -14.31 18.92
CA ASN A 122 10.52 -15.74 18.62
C ASN A 122 11.29 -16.07 17.33
N CYS A 123 11.21 -15.24 16.30
CA CYS A 123 12.01 -15.37 15.09
C CYS A 123 13.52 -15.31 15.38
N GLU A 124 13.96 -14.38 16.25
CA GLU A 124 15.38 -14.30 16.66
C GLU A 124 15.84 -15.53 17.43
N VAL A 125 15.02 -16.04 18.35
CA VAL A 125 15.33 -17.27 19.11
C VAL A 125 15.46 -18.46 18.16
N LEU A 126 14.50 -18.63 17.25
CA LEU A 126 14.55 -19.71 16.26
C LEU A 126 15.75 -19.57 15.33
N ALA A 127 16.10 -18.35 14.90
CA ALA A 127 17.29 -18.11 14.08
C ALA A 127 18.58 -18.53 14.80
N LYS A 128 18.72 -18.21 16.09
CA LYS A 128 19.87 -18.65 16.91
C LYS A 128 19.91 -20.17 17.04
N MET A 129 18.78 -20.80 17.33
CA MET A 129 18.69 -22.27 17.42
C MET A 129 19.07 -22.95 16.10
N ILE A 130 18.70 -22.38 14.95
CA ILE A 130 19.10 -22.90 13.64
C ILE A 130 20.62 -22.85 13.49
N VAL A 131 21.26 -21.76 13.90
CA VAL A 131 22.73 -21.63 13.83
C VAL A 131 23.41 -22.65 14.75
N GLU A 132 22.96 -22.78 15.99
CA GLU A 132 23.51 -23.75 16.94
C GLU A 132 23.36 -25.19 16.42
N ASN A 133 22.17 -25.55 15.93
CA ASN A 133 21.91 -26.87 15.36
C ASN A 133 22.79 -27.16 14.13
N ARG A 134 23.15 -26.15 13.34
CA ARG A 134 24.10 -26.32 12.22
C ARG A 134 25.49 -26.67 12.69
N PHE A 135 25.98 -26.04 13.77
CA PHE A 135 27.28 -26.39 14.35
C PHE A 135 27.27 -27.81 14.91
N VAL A 136 26.24 -28.17 15.69
CA VAL A 136 26.07 -29.53 16.24
C VAL A 136 26.02 -30.57 15.13
N LEU A 137 25.28 -30.31 14.05
CA LEU A 137 25.20 -31.22 12.91
C LEU A 137 26.55 -31.39 12.20
N ASN A 138 27.32 -30.31 12.08
CA ASN A 138 28.67 -30.37 11.51
C ASN A 138 29.63 -31.21 12.37
N ASP A 139 29.60 -31.03 13.69
CA ASP A 139 30.42 -31.82 14.62
C ASP A 139 30.03 -33.31 14.59
N LEU A 140 28.73 -33.62 14.60
CA LEU A 140 28.27 -35.01 14.44
C LEU A 140 28.73 -35.62 13.11
N THR A 141 28.71 -34.83 12.03
CA THR A 141 29.14 -35.30 10.71
C THR A 141 30.63 -35.62 10.70
N ASN A 142 31.45 -34.77 11.33
CA ASN A 142 32.89 -35.00 11.47
C ASN A 142 33.17 -36.26 12.30
N ASN A 143 32.50 -36.41 13.46
CA ASN A 143 32.65 -37.61 14.30
C ASN A 143 32.24 -38.89 13.57
N LEU A 144 31.19 -38.82 12.74
CA LEU A 144 30.74 -39.95 11.95
C LEU A 144 31.75 -40.32 10.85
N GLN A 145 32.39 -39.32 10.25
CA GLN A 145 33.47 -39.54 9.29
C GLN A 145 34.68 -40.21 9.97
N GLU A 146 35.13 -39.71 11.12
CA GLU A 146 36.24 -40.32 11.88
C GLU A 146 35.94 -41.77 12.26
N ALA A 147 34.72 -42.05 12.73
CA ALA A 147 34.31 -43.41 13.05
C ALA A 147 34.32 -44.33 11.82
N ASN A 148 33.90 -43.83 10.65
CA ASN A 148 33.97 -44.57 9.39
C ASN A 148 35.42 -44.84 8.97
N ASP A 149 36.32 -43.86 9.10
CA ASP A 149 37.74 -44.02 8.76
C ASP A 149 38.39 -45.10 9.65
N VAL A 150 38.11 -45.08 10.96
CA VAL A 150 38.57 -46.13 11.89
C VAL A 150 38.01 -47.50 11.52
N ASN A 151 36.72 -47.57 11.16
CA ASN A 151 36.09 -48.82 10.75
C ASN A 151 36.71 -49.39 9.46
N GLU A 152 37.08 -48.53 8.51
CA GLU A 152 37.78 -48.94 7.29
C GLU A 152 39.17 -49.52 7.60
N VAL A 153 39.93 -48.87 8.47
CA VAL A 153 41.24 -49.35 8.93
C VAL A 153 41.12 -50.71 9.62
N LEU A 154 40.18 -50.86 10.56
CA LEU A 154 39.93 -52.12 11.26
C LEU A 154 39.52 -53.23 10.28
N SER A 155 38.63 -52.92 9.33
CA SER A 155 38.22 -53.87 8.30
C SER A 155 39.39 -54.33 7.42
N SER A 156 40.31 -53.43 7.10
CA SER A 156 41.54 -53.76 6.35
C SER A 156 42.50 -54.65 7.16
N LEU A 157 42.66 -54.37 8.45
CA LEU A 157 43.47 -55.19 9.37
C LEU A 157 42.88 -56.60 9.53
N ILE A 158 41.57 -56.71 9.73
CA ILE A 158 40.87 -58.00 9.83
C ILE A 158 41.11 -58.81 8.56
N LYS A 159 40.90 -58.23 7.37
CA LYS A 159 41.18 -58.90 6.09
C LYS A 159 42.63 -59.38 5.97
N LYS A 160 43.61 -58.58 6.41
CA LYS A 160 45.03 -58.99 6.40
C LYS A 160 45.31 -60.14 7.38
N LEU A 161 44.68 -60.13 8.55
CA LEU A 161 44.79 -61.21 9.52
C LEU A 161 44.18 -62.51 9.00
N GLU A 162 43.00 -62.44 8.37
CA GLU A 162 42.36 -63.58 7.72
C GLU A 162 43.27 -64.19 6.64
N VAL A 163 43.83 -63.37 5.74
CA VAL A 163 44.76 -63.84 4.70
C VAL A 163 46.02 -64.47 5.29
N THR A 164 46.57 -63.90 6.37
CA THR A 164 47.78 -64.44 7.03
C THR A 164 47.48 -65.76 7.73
N ASN A 165 46.33 -65.85 8.41
CA ASN A 165 45.89 -67.07 9.08
C ASN A 165 45.59 -68.20 8.08
N ASP A 166 44.98 -67.88 6.95
CA ASP A 166 44.73 -68.85 5.88
C ASP A 166 46.05 -69.36 5.27
N ASN A 167 47.04 -68.48 5.05
CA ASN A 167 48.36 -68.87 4.55
C ASN A 167 49.14 -69.76 5.55
N MET A 168 49.00 -69.51 6.87
CA MET A 168 49.64 -70.34 7.92
C MET A 168 48.98 -71.72 8.10
N MET A 169 47.78 -71.94 7.56
CA MET A 169 47.07 -73.23 7.59
C MET A 169 47.33 -74.07 6.33
N THR A 170 47.99 -73.51 5.32
CA THR A 170 48.32 -74.19 4.04
C THR A 170 49.79 -74.56 3.87
N ASP A 171 50.66 -74.15 4.80
CA ASP A 171 52.06 -74.62 4.94
C ASP A 171 52.16 -75.69 6.05
#